data_AF-A0A7Y3D015-F1
#
_entry.id   AF-A0A7Y3D015-F1
#
_cell.length_a   1.000
_cell.length_b   1.000
_cell.length_c   1.000
_cell.angle_alpha   90.00
_cell.angle_beta   90.00
_cell.angle_gamma   90.00
#
_symmetry.space_group_name_H-M   'P 1'
#
loop_
_entity.id
_entity.type
_entity.pdbx_description
1 polymer ?
#
loop_
_entity_poly.entity_id
_entity_poly.type
_entity_poly.pdbx_seq_one_letter_code
_entity_poly.pdbx_strand_id
1 'polypeptide(L)'
;STFLRGAEAIGDSENTEEDFQLIRIEFSTSNGASRRFVLGFGENTTDAFDYGMDGGLITTPPSDDMGSLLNDGQYVIQAFSPITEDKEIDLVFHSSGSHNYSIGAVDIKNIPEGQKIYLKDNFNGYYHDLRNDSAYEFTSEAGTFNNRFQVVFREGSTLSNNDDQLLNALVFVNNQEEKLFVKGLDQKVKNLLLTNTIGQVIKHFKDIENNTLINGISTSDLSSGLYLVNIETENNHSLVKKVIIE
;
A
#
# COMPACT_ATOMS: atom_id res chain seq x y z
N SER A 1 -55.36 -19.54 36.98
CA SER A 1 -54.05 -19.47 36.30
C SER A 1 -53.80 -20.76 35.57
N THR A 2 -53.87 -20.72 34.25
CA THR A 2 -53.64 -21.87 33.38
C THR A 2 -52.54 -21.46 32.42
N PHE A 3 -51.38 -22.12 32.51
CA PHE A 3 -50.25 -21.91 31.62
C PHE A 3 -50.51 -22.67 30.31
N LEU A 4 -50.45 -21.97 29.17
CA LEU A 4 -50.41 -22.58 27.84
C LEU A 4 -48.94 -22.74 27.43
N ARG A 5 -48.48 -23.99 27.36
CA ARG A 5 -47.25 -24.41 26.68
C ARG A 5 -47.57 -24.64 25.20
N GLY A 6 -46.77 -24.06 24.32
CA GLY A 6 -46.82 -24.36 22.89
C GLY A 6 -46.21 -23.24 22.06
N ALA A 7 -44.90 -23.05 22.17
CA ALA A 7 -44.14 -22.42 21.09
C ALA A 7 -43.56 -23.58 20.26
N GLU A 8 -44.04 -23.72 19.03
CA GLU A 8 -43.33 -24.49 18.01
C GLU A 8 -41.92 -23.91 17.89
N ALA A 9 -40.93 -24.79 17.99
CA ALA A 9 -39.56 -24.44 17.67
C ALA A 9 -39.53 -24.05 16.18
N ILE A 10 -39.44 -22.75 15.92
CA ILE A 10 -38.96 -22.25 14.64
C ILE A 10 -37.55 -22.82 14.55
N GLY A 11 -37.34 -23.75 13.61
CA GLY A 11 -36.03 -24.31 13.34
C GLY A 11 -35.07 -23.15 13.13
N ASP A 12 -34.00 -23.16 13.91
CA ASP A 12 -32.81 -22.36 13.64
C ASP A 12 -32.47 -22.64 12.18
N SER A 13 -32.72 -21.67 11.30
CA SER A 13 -32.07 -21.70 10.01
C SER A 13 -30.59 -21.73 10.35
N GLU A 14 -29.91 -22.82 10.01
CA GLU A 14 -28.45 -22.84 10.00
C GLU A 14 -28.04 -21.61 9.20
N ASN A 15 -27.62 -20.56 9.92
CA ASN A 15 -26.85 -19.47 9.35
C ASN A 15 -25.57 -20.19 8.94
N THR A 16 -25.52 -20.65 7.69
CA THR A 16 -24.25 -20.76 7.00
C THR A 16 -23.72 -19.35 7.03
N GLU A 17 -22.93 -19.00 8.05
CA GLU A 17 -22.07 -17.84 7.99
C GLU A 17 -21.31 -18.00 6.69
N GLU A 18 -21.71 -17.26 5.65
CA GLU A 18 -20.84 -17.07 4.50
C GLU A 18 -19.60 -16.43 5.08
N ASP A 19 -18.54 -17.22 5.16
CA ASP A 19 -17.33 -16.85 5.87
C ASP A 19 -16.65 -15.77 5.03
N PHE A 20 -17.06 -14.51 5.26
CA PHE A 20 -16.57 -13.36 4.53
C PHE A 20 -15.05 -13.37 4.58
N GLN A 21 -14.45 -13.21 3.40
CA GLN A 21 -13.02 -12.97 3.28
C GLN A 21 -12.78 -11.51 3.63
N LEU A 22 -11.86 -11.24 4.54
CA LEU A 22 -11.60 -9.88 5.03
C LEU A 22 -10.13 -9.55 4.94
N ILE A 23 -9.84 -8.33 4.47
CA ILE A 23 -8.53 -7.70 4.54
C ILE A 23 -8.72 -6.39 5.30
N ARG A 24 -8.14 -6.29 6.49
CA ARG A 24 -8.10 -5.05 7.27
C ARG A 24 -6.77 -4.37 7.07
N ILE A 25 -6.82 -3.17 6.53
CA ILE A 25 -5.64 -2.35 6.22
C ILE A 25 -5.53 -1.24 7.25
N GLU A 26 -4.31 -0.97 7.69
CA GLU A 26 -3.93 0.19 8.48
C GLU A 26 -3.07 1.13 7.64
N PHE A 27 -3.53 2.37 7.54
CA PHE A 27 -2.74 3.51 7.12
C PHE A 27 -2.33 4.28 8.38
N SER A 28 -1.05 4.65 8.49
CA SER A 28 -0.58 5.48 9.61
C SER A 28 0.41 6.54 9.15
N THR A 29 0.57 7.55 10.00
CA THR A 29 1.50 8.65 9.81
C THR A 29 2.51 8.68 10.95
N SER A 30 3.69 9.23 10.70
CA SER A 30 4.72 9.41 11.72
C SER A 30 4.33 10.30 12.90
N ASN A 31 3.25 11.10 12.78
CA ASN A 31 2.72 11.91 13.89
C ASN A 31 1.72 11.17 14.80
N GLY A 32 1.41 9.90 14.47
CA GLY A 32 0.48 9.05 15.23
C GLY A 32 -0.96 9.05 14.72
N ALA A 33 -1.32 9.88 13.73
CA ALA A 33 -2.61 9.75 13.06
C ALA A 33 -2.67 8.42 12.28
N SER A 34 -3.82 7.75 12.31
CA SER A 34 -4.03 6.48 11.64
C SER A 34 -5.48 6.27 11.22
N ARG A 35 -5.66 5.42 10.21
CA ARG A 35 -6.95 4.96 9.70
C ARG A 35 -6.89 3.45 9.50
N ARG A 36 -7.91 2.75 10.02
CA ARG A 36 -8.19 1.37 9.63
C ARG A 36 -9.42 1.31 8.75
N PHE A 37 -9.34 0.54 7.68
CA PHE A 37 -10.46 0.26 6.79
C PHE A 37 -10.47 -1.22 6.39
N VAL A 38 -11.62 -1.70 5.94
CA VAL A 38 -11.86 -3.12 5.65
C VAL A 38 -12.34 -3.30 4.22
N LEU A 39 -11.70 -4.24 3.52
CA LEU A 39 -12.14 -4.78 2.24
C LEU A 39 -12.73 -6.18 2.52
N GLY A 40 -14.01 -6.36 2.25
CA GLY A 40 -14.71 -7.63 2.43
C GLY A 40 -15.08 -8.27 1.10
N PHE A 41 -14.99 -9.58 0.99
CA PHE A 41 -15.36 -10.33 -0.23
C PHE A 41 -16.32 -11.45 0.13
N GLY A 42 -17.42 -11.52 -0.61
CA GLY A 42 -18.47 -12.52 -0.42
C GLY A 42 -19.11 -12.93 -1.74
N GLU A 43 -19.73 -14.10 -1.77
CA GLU A 43 -20.36 -14.67 -2.97
C GLU A 43 -21.58 -13.85 -3.44
N ASN A 44 -22.26 -13.17 -2.51
CA ASN A 44 -23.47 -12.39 -2.78
C ASN A 44 -23.26 -10.87 -2.75
N THR A 45 -22.01 -10.40 -2.84
CA THR A 45 -21.68 -8.97 -2.91
C THR A 45 -21.14 -8.58 -4.28
N THR A 46 -21.12 -7.28 -4.56
CA THR A 46 -20.77 -6.73 -5.87
C THR A 46 -19.60 -5.76 -5.75
N ASP A 47 -19.00 -5.37 -6.87
CA ASP A 47 -18.00 -4.28 -6.88
C ASP A 47 -18.66 -2.88 -6.94
N ALA A 48 -20.00 -2.85 -6.93
CA ALA A 48 -20.79 -1.62 -6.81
C ALA A 48 -21.16 -1.39 -5.35
N PHE A 49 -21.96 -0.34 -5.08
CA PHE A 49 -22.42 -0.06 -3.72
C PHE A 49 -23.40 -1.13 -3.23
N ASP A 50 -23.09 -1.76 -2.09
CA ASP A 50 -23.89 -2.78 -1.43
C ASP A 50 -24.54 -2.25 -0.14
N TYR A 51 -25.87 -2.06 -0.19
CA TYR A 51 -26.63 -1.50 0.93
C TYR A 51 -26.57 -2.40 2.17
N GLY A 52 -26.21 -1.80 3.31
CA GLY A 52 -26.09 -2.51 4.58
C GLY A 52 -24.74 -3.20 4.79
N MET A 53 -23.87 -3.20 3.78
CA MET A 53 -22.50 -3.72 3.86
C MET A 53 -21.47 -2.60 3.78
N ASP A 54 -21.70 -1.63 2.89
CA ASP A 54 -20.76 -0.54 2.64
C ASP A 54 -20.91 0.61 3.63
N GLY A 55 -19.77 1.02 4.19
CA GLY A 55 -19.62 2.14 5.11
C GLY A 55 -18.76 3.24 4.50
N GLY A 56 -19.41 4.18 3.81
CA GLY A 56 -18.77 5.39 3.29
C GLY A 56 -18.38 6.37 4.39
N LEU A 57 -17.33 7.16 4.16
CA LEU A 57 -17.00 8.31 5.00
C LEU A 57 -18.00 9.44 4.72
N ILE A 58 -18.78 9.82 5.72
CA ILE A 58 -19.84 10.85 5.61
C ILE A 58 -19.37 12.27 5.98
N THR A 59 -18.10 12.42 6.32
CA THR A 59 -17.46 13.69 6.70
C THR A 59 -16.36 14.05 5.72
N THR A 60 -15.92 15.31 5.73
CA THR A 60 -14.67 15.69 5.04
C THR A 60 -13.52 14.80 5.53
N PRO A 61 -12.75 14.17 4.63
CA PRO A 61 -11.55 13.44 5.01
C PRO A 61 -10.56 14.34 5.78
N PRO A 62 -9.90 13.82 6.83
CA PRO A 62 -8.72 14.46 7.41
C PRO A 62 -7.63 14.73 6.36
N SER A 63 -6.69 15.61 6.69
CA SER A 63 -5.59 16.00 5.80
C SER A 63 -4.66 14.84 5.45
N ASP A 64 -4.50 13.90 6.38
CA ASP A 64 -3.78 12.65 6.18
C ASP A 64 -4.75 11.50 6.43
N ASP A 65 -5.18 10.84 5.35
CA ASP A 65 -6.20 9.82 5.44
C ASP A 65 -6.19 8.83 4.25
N MET A 66 -6.80 7.67 4.42
CA MET A 66 -6.92 6.67 3.36
C MET A 66 -8.24 5.89 3.44
N GLY A 67 -8.69 5.33 2.33
CA GLY A 67 -9.77 4.35 2.30
C GLY A 67 -9.88 3.71 0.94
N SER A 68 -10.84 2.82 0.76
CA SER A 68 -11.21 2.36 -0.58
C SER A 68 -12.00 3.43 -1.31
N LEU A 69 -11.91 3.42 -2.63
CA LEU A 69 -12.54 4.41 -3.50
C LEU A 69 -13.72 3.78 -4.25
N LEU A 70 -14.88 4.42 -4.20
CA LEU A 70 -16.04 4.06 -5.03
C LEU A 70 -16.80 5.32 -5.42
N ASN A 71 -16.98 5.54 -6.72
CA ASN A 71 -17.71 6.68 -7.28
C ASN A 71 -17.26 8.04 -6.68
N ASP A 72 -15.95 8.27 -6.63
CA ASP A 72 -15.29 9.45 -6.02
C ASP A 72 -15.51 9.60 -4.50
N GLY A 73 -16.15 8.64 -3.84
CA GLY A 73 -16.32 8.58 -2.40
C GLY A 73 -15.27 7.71 -1.71
N GLN A 74 -14.84 8.12 -0.53
CA GLN A 74 -13.99 7.31 0.35
C GLN A 74 -14.85 6.39 1.22
N TYR A 75 -14.45 5.12 1.32
CA TYR A 75 -15.11 4.11 2.15
C TYR A 75 -14.13 3.54 3.18
N VAL A 76 -14.65 3.29 4.38
CA VAL A 76 -13.90 2.66 5.49
C VAL A 76 -14.29 1.20 5.70
N ILE A 77 -15.43 0.80 5.15
CA ILE A 77 -15.84 -0.60 5.01
C ILE A 77 -16.44 -0.71 3.61
N GLN A 78 -15.95 -1.64 2.81
CA GLN A 78 -16.51 -1.88 1.49
C GLN A 78 -16.52 -3.38 1.18
N ALA A 79 -17.66 -3.86 0.72
CA ALA A 79 -17.83 -5.20 0.19
C ALA A 79 -17.53 -5.24 -1.31
N PHE A 80 -17.05 -6.38 -1.75
CA PHE A 80 -16.68 -6.66 -3.13
C PHE A 80 -17.19 -8.05 -3.51
N SER A 81 -17.35 -8.28 -4.81
CA SER A 81 -17.51 -9.64 -5.34
C SER A 81 -16.28 -10.50 -5.04
N PRO A 82 -16.35 -11.84 -5.17
CA PRO A 82 -15.24 -12.73 -4.84
C PRO A 82 -13.91 -12.34 -5.50
N ILE A 83 -12.80 -12.62 -4.82
CA ILE A 83 -11.46 -12.30 -5.30
C ILE A 83 -11.18 -13.02 -6.62
N THR A 84 -10.71 -12.27 -7.61
CA THR A 84 -10.15 -12.80 -8.87
C THR A 84 -8.72 -12.29 -9.05
N GLU A 85 -7.90 -12.99 -9.83
CA GLU A 85 -6.48 -12.65 -10.04
C GLU A 85 -6.29 -11.25 -10.67
N ASP A 86 -7.23 -10.83 -11.51
CA ASP A 86 -7.24 -9.54 -12.20
C ASP A 86 -7.95 -8.42 -11.45
N LYS A 87 -8.53 -8.71 -10.27
CA LYS A 87 -9.20 -7.69 -9.46
C LYS A 87 -8.20 -6.64 -8.97
N GLU A 88 -8.57 -5.38 -9.15
CA GLU A 88 -7.83 -4.22 -8.64
C GLU A 88 -8.81 -3.35 -7.86
N ILE A 89 -8.45 -3.00 -6.63
CA ILE A 89 -9.27 -2.15 -5.75
C ILE A 89 -8.54 -0.84 -5.57
N ASP A 90 -9.11 0.23 -6.10
CA ASP A 90 -8.55 1.57 -5.97
C ASP A 90 -8.69 2.09 -4.54
N LEU A 91 -7.62 2.72 -4.07
CA LEU A 91 -7.60 3.42 -2.80
C LEU A 91 -7.52 4.93 -3.04
N VAL A 92 -8.20 5.69 -2.19
CA VAL A 92 -8.01 7.14 -2.10
C VAL A 92 -7.05 7.45 -0.97
N PHE A 93 -6.08 8.33 -1.23
CA PHE A 93 -5.08 8.78 -0.29
C PHE A 93 -5.07 10.31 -0.21
N HIS A 94 -5.27 10.84 1.00
CA HIS A 94 -5.12 12.24 1.33
C HIS A 94 -3.81 12.44 2.08
N SER A 95 -3.03 13.44 1.66
CA SER A 95 -1.74 13.77 2.24
C SER A 95 -1.64 15.26 2.52
N SER A 96 -1.17 15.61 3.72
CA SER A 96 -0.70 16.96 4.04
C SER A 96 0.71 17.25 3.50
N GLY A 97 1.42 16.21 3.04
CA GLY A 97 2.82 16.25 2.62
C GLY A 97 3.82 16.20 3.76
N SER A 98 3.42 16.59 4.97
CA SER A 98 4.36 16.89 6.07
C SER A 98 4.80 15.68 6.92
N HIS A 99 4.42 14.46 6.54
CA HIS A 99 4.65 13.27 7.35
C HIS A 99 5.22 12.12 6.53
N ASN A 100 5.82 11.15 7.22
CA ASN A 100 6.03 9.83 6.63
C ASN A 100 4.77 9.00 6.84
N TYR A 101 4.53 8.10 5.90
CA TYR A 101 3.31 7.30 5.85
C TYR A 101 3.65 5.83 5.79
N SER A 102 2.81 5.01 6.41
CA SER A 102 2.89 3.56 6.28
C SER A 102 1.53 2.94 5.96
N ILE A 103 1.54 1.88 5.14
CA ILE A 103 0.36 1.07 4.81
C ILE A 103 0.69 -0.40 5.02
N GLY A 104 -0.14 -1.13 5.75
CA GLY A 104 0.01 -2.58 5.92
C GLY A 104 -1.31 -3.27 6.24
N ALA A 105 -1.38 -4.58 6.04
CA ALA A 105 -2.50 -5.36 6.55
C ALA A 105 -2.28 -5.69 8.02
N VAL A 106 -3.29 -5.44 8.86
CA VAL A 106 -3.25 -5.77 10.29
C VAL A 106 -4.04 -7.03 10.61
N ASP A 107 -4.89 -7.49 9.70
CA ASP A 107 -5.64 -8.73 9.83
C ASP A 107 -6.09 -9.21 8.43
N ILE A 108 -5.92 -10.49 8.16
CA ILE A 108 -6.39 -11.17 6.95
C ILE A 108 -7.14 -12.42 7.40
N LYS A 109 -8.45 -12.47 7.15
CA LYS A 109 -9.34 -13.51 7.66
C LYS A 109 -10.00 -14.28 6.52
N ASN A 110 -10.09 -15.60 6.66
CA ASN A 110 -10.79 -16.52 5.76
C ASN A 110 -10.25 -16.55 4.31
N ILE A 111 -9.07 -15.97 4.07
CA ILE A 111 -8.41 -15.99 2.76
C ILE A 111 -7.30 -17.05 2.77
N PRO A 112 -7.30 -18.02 1.84
CA PRO A 112 -6.28 -19.06 1.75
C PRO A 112 -4.85 -18.50 1.69
N GLU A 113 -3.89 -19.18 2.32
CA GLU A 113 -2.47 -18.74 2.33
C GLU A 113 -1.84 -18.59 0.95
N GLY A 114 -2.31 -19.35 -0.05
CA GLY A 114 -1.83 -19.24 -1.43
C GLY A 114 -2.38 -18.04 -2.20
N GLN A 115 -3.38 -17.33 -1.67
CA GLN A 115 -3.94 -16.16 -2.33
C GLN A 115 -2.98 -14.98 -2.18
N LYS A 116 -2.47 -14.51 -3.32
CA LYS A 116 -1.63 -13.31 -3.43
C LYS A 116 -2.45 -12.07 -3.06
N ILE A 117 -1.86 -11.18 -2.25
CA ILE A 117 -2.47 -9.91 -1.82
C ILE A 117 -1.34 -8.88 -1.75
N TYR A 118 -1.39 -7.88 -2.63
CA TYR A 118 -0.35 -6.87 -2.73
C TYR A 118 -0.93 -5.47 -2.69
N LEU A 119 -0.17 -4.53 -2.13
CA LEU A 119 -0.36 -3.10 -2.33
C LEU A 119 0.51 -2.66 -3.50
N LYS A 120 -0.10 -2.08 -4.53
CA LYS A 120 0.60 -1.52 -5.68
C LYS A 120 0.66 0.00 -5.55
N ASP A 121 1.88 0.56 -5.55
CA ASP A 121 2.12 2.00 -5.61
C ASP A 121 2.43 2.42 -7.06
N ASN A 122 1.44 3.01 -7.75
CA ASN A 122 1.55 3.48 -9.13
C ASN A 122 2.53 4.66 -9.28
N PHE A 123 2.91 5.35 -8.19
CA PHE A 123 3.88 6.45 -8.27
C PHE A 123 5.28 5.95 -8.69
N ASN A 124 5.67 4.78 -8.17
CA ASN A 124 7.00 4.21 -8.36
C ASN A 124 6.97 2.80 -8.98
N GLY A 125 5.77 2.24 -9.22
CA GLY A 125 5.54 0.91 -9.79
C GLY A 125 5.86 -0.25 -8.85
N TYR A 126 5.94 -0.01 -7.53
CA TYR A 126 6.29 -1.02 -6.54
C TYR A 126 5.07 -1.87 -6.14
N TYR A 127 5.30 -3.16 -5.91
CA TYR A 127 4.33 -4.10 -5.36
C TYR A 127 4.84 -4.56 -4.00
N HIS A 128 4.01 -4.37 -2.99
CA HIS A 128 4.32 -4.72 -1.61
C HIS A 128 3.44 -5.88 -1.15
N ASP A 129 4.03 -6.96 -0.62
CA ASP A 129 3.27 -8.09 -0.12
C ASP A 129 2.58 -7.72 1.21
N LEU A 130 1.26 -7.59 1.18
CA LEU A 130 0.49 -7.18 2.35
C LEU A 130 0.37 -8.26 3.43
N ARG A 131 0.70 -9.52 3.11
CA ARG A 131 0.58 -10.66 4.03
C ARG A 131 1.87 -10.93 4.78
N ASN A 132 3.00 -10.90 4.07
CA ASN A 132 4.28 -11.37 4.62
C ASN A 132 5.22 -10.25 5.06
N ASP A 133 5.11 -9.06 4.48
CA ASP A 133 6.01 -7.96 4.78
C ASP A 133 5.51 -7.10 5.95
N SER A 134 6.44 -6.41 6.61
CA SER A 134 6.10 -5.26 7.47
C SER A 134 5.52 -4.12 6.63
N ALA A 135 4.77 -3.19 7.24
CA ALA A 135 4.15 -2.06 6.55
C ALA A 135 5.05 -1.33 5.52
N TYR A 136 4.46 -0.98 4.39
CA TYR A 136 5.07 -0.22 3.31
C TYR A 136 5.23 1.25 3.71
N GLU A 137 6.48 1.70 3.80
CA GLU A 137 6.84 3.07 4.18
C GLU A 137 7.04 3.97 2.95
N PHE A 138 6.50 5.20 2.99
CA PHE A 138 6.62 6.16 1.89
C PHE A 138 6.44 7.62 2.34
N THR A 139 6.79 8.55 1.44
CA THR A 139 6.45 9.97 1.50
C THR A 139 5.57 10.40 0.33
N SER A 140 4.98 11.58 0.45
CA SER A 140 4.12 12.15 -0.58
C SER A 140 4.15 13.67 -0.54
N GLU A 141 3.83 14.31 -1.66
CA GLU A 141 3.44 15.71 -1.68
C GLU A 141 2.03 15.85 -1.11
N ALA A 142 1.71 17.08 -0.67
CA ALA A 142 0.36 17.43 -0.25
C ALA A 142 -0.64 17.29 -1.40
N GLY A 143 -1.78 16.64 -1.16
CA GLY A 143 -2.79 16.45 -2.18
C GLY A 143 -3.78 15.33 -1.89
N THR A 144 -4.59 15.02 -2.89
CA THR A 144 -5.51 13.88 -2.92
C THR A 144 -5.19 13.03 -4.13
N PHE A 145 -4.97 11.74 -3.90
CA PHE A 145 -4.50 10.79 -4.89
C PHE A 145 -5.47 9.61 -4.96
N ASN A 146 -6.28 9.55 -6.01
CA ASN A 146 -7.25 8.49 -6.24
C ASN A 146 -6.67 7.30 -7.02
N ASN A 147 -5.49 7.48 -7.63
CA ASN A 147 -4.89 6.50 -8.55
C ASN A 147 -3.49 6.07 -8.11
N ARG A 148 -3.04 6.46 -6.91
CA ARG A 148 -1.68 6.14 -6.45
C ARG A 148 -1.60 4.71 -5.94
N PHE A 149 -2.56 4.28 -5.12
CA PHE A 149 -2.51 2.99 -4.45
C PHE A 149 -3.66 2.10 -4.88
N GLN A 150 -3.36 0.81 -5.06
CA GLN A 150 -4.35 -0.22 -5.36
C GLN A 150 -4.05 -1.47 -4.53
N VAL A 151 -5.08 -2.16 -4.07
CA VAL A 151 -4.95 -3.55 -3.59
C VAL A 151 -5.18 -4.48 -4.77
N VAL A 152 -4.25 -5.39 -5.01
CA VAL A 152 -4.24 -6.28 -6.17
C VAL A 152 -3.95 -7.73 -5.76
N PHE A 153 -4.46 -8.68 -6.53
CA PHE A 153 -4.44 -10.11 -6.19
C PHE A 153 -3.51 -10.94 -7.07
N ARG A 154 -2.58 -10.25 -7.73
CA ARG A 154 -1.49 -10.80 -8.52
C ARG A 154 -0.22 -10.02 -8.22
N GLU A 155 0.89 -10.71 -8.37
CA GLU A 155 2.20 -10.07 -8.35
C GLU A 155 2.39 -9.27 -9.64
N GLY A 156 3.04 -8.11 -9.54
CA GLY A 156 3.34 -7.29 -10.71
C GLY A 156 4.46 -7.89 -11.54
N SER A 157 4.18 -8.20 -12.81
CA SER A 157 5.21 -8.22 -13.85
C SER A 157 5.21 -6.84 -14.52
N THR A 158 6.08 -5.92 -14.08
CA THR A 158 6.19 -4.65 -14.81
C THR A 158 6.79 -4.94 -16.18
N LEU A 159 6.11 -4.56 -17.27
CA LEU A 159 6.66 -4.57 -18.62
C LEU A 159 7.88 -3.63 -18.70
N SER A 160 9.05 -4.13 -18.34
CA SER A 160 10.34 -3.60 -18.74
C SER A 160 11.22 -4.80 -19.05
N ASN A 161 11.80 -4.78 -20.24
CA ASN A 161 12.62 -5.86 -20.78
C ASN A 161 13.65 -6.34 -19.75
N ASN A 162 13.63 -7.65 -19.47
CA ASN A 162 14.66 -8.44 -18.78
C ASN A 162 15.22 -7.83 -17.49
N ASP A 163 14.77 -8.35 -16.33
CA ASP A 163 15.64 -8.96 -15.30
C ASP A 163 14.95 -8.96 -13.92
N ASP A 164 14.44 -10.14 -13.55
CA ASP A 164 13.53 -10.44 -12.44
C ASP A 164 14.12 -10.30 -11.01
N GLN A 165 15.19 -9.51 -10.77
CA GLN A 165 15.88 -9.47 -9.47
C GLN A 165 16.03 -8.08 -8.81
N LEU A 166 15.57 -7.00 -9.45
CA LEU A 166 15.54 -5.65 -8.84
C LEU A 166 14.12 -5.09 -8.63
N LEU A 167 13.10 -5.85 -9.01
CA LEU A 167 11.70 -5.41 -9.01
C LEU A 167 11.14 -5.12 -7.61
N ASN A 168 11.74 -5.72 -6.58
CA ASN A 168 11.30 -5.62 -5.18
C ASN A 168 12.12 -4.62 -4.35
N ALA A 169 12.95 -3.77 -4.98
CA ALA A 169 13.66 -2.74 -4.25
C ALA A 169 12.71 -1.59 -3.86
N LEU A 170 12.49 -1.44 -2.55
CA LEU A 170 11.74 -0.34 -1.96
C LEU A 170 12.68 0.86 -1.76
N VAL A 171 12.34 2.00 -2.37
CA VAL A 171 13.09 3.25 -2.25
C VAL A 171 12.16 4.34 -1.71
N PHE A 172 12.46 4.87 -0.54
CA PHE A 172 11.68 5.94 0.10
C PHE A 172 12.57 6.87 0.93
N VAL A 173 12.07 8.06 1.22
CA VAL A 173 12.74 9.03 2.09
C VAL A 173 11.97 9.13 3.40
N ASN A 174 12.66 9.22 4.53
CA ASN A 174 12.10 9.63 5.80
C ASN A 174 12.50 11.11 6.00
N ASN A 175 11.56 12.02 5.83
CA ASN A 175 11.85 13.46 5.90
C ASN A 175 12.14 13.92 7.33
N GLN A 176 11.60 13.24 8.35
CA GLN A 176 11.88 13.54 9.75
C GLN A 176 13.30 13.15 10.18
N GLU A 177 13.81 12.04 9.65
CA GLU A 177 15.18 11.59 9.89
C GLU A 177 16.19 12.18 8.89
N GLU A 178 15.71 12.90 7.87
CA GLU A 178 16.51 13.41 6.75
C GLU A 178 17.36 12.30 6.11
N LYS A 179 16.71 11.18 5.77
CA LYS A 179 17.38 9.99 5.21
C LYS A 179 16.61 9.35 4.05
N LEU A 180 17.35 8.96 3.02
CA LEU A 180 16.92 8.09 1.93
C LEU A 180 17.23 6.63 2.25
N PHE A 181 16.23 5.76 2.17
CA PHE A 181 16.34 4.33 2.38
C PHE A 181 16.18 3.56 1.07
N VAL A 182 16.96 2.48 0.94
CA VAL A 182 16.74 1.45 -0.08
C VAL A 182 16.74 0.08 0.59
N LYS A 183 15.63 -0.66 0.44
CA LYS A 183 15.39 -1.97 1.06
C LYS A 183 14.99 -3.00 0.00
N GLY A 184 15.00 -4.29 0.34
CA GLY A 184 14.56 -5.36 -0.57
C GLY A 184 15.52 -5.62 -1.75
N LEU A 185 16.80 -5.30 -1.57
CA LEU A 185 17.85 -5.61 -2.54
C LEU A 185 18.56 -6.91 -2.18
N ASP A 186 18.54 -7.86 -3.11
CA ASP A 186 19.20 -9.17 -2.96
C ASP A 186 20.66 -9.14 -3.45
N GLN A 187 21.05 -8.06 -4.13
CA GLN A 187 22.36 -7.88 -4.74
C GLN A 187 23.03 -6.59 -4.28
N LYS A 188 24.36 -6.53 -4.39
CA LYS A 188 25.14 -5.32 -4.12
C LYS A 188 24.88 -4.24 -5.16
N VAL A 189 24.90 -2.99 -4.68
CA VAL A 189 24.72 -1.81 -5.51
C VAL A 189 26.07 -1.27 -5.97
N LYS A 190 26.30 -1.33 -7.28
CA LYS A 190 27.48 -0.80 -7.96
C LYS A 190 27.42 0.73 -8.06
N ASN A 191 26.27 1.29 -8.43
CA ASN A 191 26.06 2.74 -8.45
C ASN A 191 24.70 3.12 -7.85
N LEU A 192 24.68 4.14 -7.01
CA LEU A 192 23.46 4.89 -6.66
C LEU A 192 23.65 6.35 -7.03
N LEU A 193 22.81 6.84 -7.93
CA LEU A 193 22.81 8.22 -8.41
C LEU A 193 21.51 8.89 -7.96
N LEU A 194 21.64 9.98 -7.23
CA LEU A 194 20.51 10.87 -6.92
C LEU A 194 20.56 12.05 -7.88
N THR A 195 19.52 12.20 -8.69
CA THR A 195 19.41 13.29 -9.69
C THR A 195 18.17 14.13 -9.45
N ASN A 196 18.24 15.43 -9.74
CA ASN A 196 17.05 16.28 -9.78
C ASN A 196 16.22 16.06 -11.07
N THR A 197 15.06 16.72 -11.17
CA THR A 197 14.12 16.57 -12.30
C THR A 197 14.67 17.04 -13.66
N ILE A 198 15.71 17.86 -13.68
CA ILE A 198 16.40 18.30 -14.90
C ILE A 198 17.61 17.42 -15.26
N GLY A 199 17.82 16.31 -14.54
CA GLY A 199 18.85 15.31 -14.82
C GLY A 199 20.24 15.64 -14.29
N GLN A 200 20.39 16.65 -13.45
CA GLN A 200 21.68 16.94 -12.81
C GLN A 200 21.92 15.92 -11.69
N VAL A 201 23.13 15.35 -11.64
CA VAL A 201 23.58 14.46 -10.57
C VAL A 201 23.92 15.29 -9.34
N ILE A 202 23.22 15.01 -8.25
CA ILE A 202 23.36 15.69 -6.96
C ILE A 202 24.24 14.87 -6.02
N LYS A 203 24.03 13.56 -5.96
CA LYS A 203 24.90 12.61 -5.25
C LYS A 203 25.21 11.40 -6.12
N HIS A 204 26.42 10.86 -5.95
CA HIS A 204 26.85 9.61 -6.57
C HIS A 204 27.59 8.75 -5.55
N PHE A 205 27.05 7.57 -5.28
CA PHE A 205 27.67 6.55 -4.46
C PHE A 205 28.10 5.38 -5.35
N LYS A 206 29.31 4.87 -5.11
CA LYS A 206 29.88 3.71 -5.81
C LYS A 206 30.10 2.60 -4.80
N ASP A 207 29.85 1.37 -5.22
CA ASP A 207 30.11 0.13 -4.47
C ASP A 207 29.57 0.22 -3.02
N ILE A 208 28.30 0.63 -2.89
CA ILE A 208 27.67 0.88 -1.60
C ILE A 208 27.11 -0.43 -1.03
N GLU A 209 27.43 -0.71 0.23
CA GLU A 209 26.94 -1.90 0.92
C GLU A 209 25.44 -1.78 1.25
N ASN A 210 24.70 -2.89 1.11
CA ASN A 210 23.24 -2.91 1.35
C ASN A 210 22.87 -2.48 2.77
N ASN A 211 23.72 -2.74 3.77
CA ASN A 211 23.49 -2.26 5.14
C ASN A 211 23.48 -0.73 5.23
N THR A 212 24.30 -0.02 4.45
CA THR A 212 24.27 1.45 4.41
C THR A 212 22.95 1.95 3.84
N LEU A 213 22.45 1.27 2.80
CA LEU A 213 21.17 1.58 2.16
C LEU A 213 19.97 1.35 3.10
N ILE A 214 19.99 0.24 3.84
CA ILE A 214 18.95 -0.13 4.79
C ILE A 214 18.95 0.79 6.02
N ASN A 215 20.12 1.26 6.46
CA ASN A 215 20.26 2.20 7.59
C ASN A 215 20.03 3.67 7.21
N GLY A 216 19.94 3.96 5.90
CA GLY A 216 19.62 5.25 5.33
C GLY A 216 20.85 6.11 5.00
N ILE A 217 20.77 6.80 3.86
CA ILE A 217 21.72 7.80 3.38
C ILE A 217 21.20 9.19 3.74
N SER A 218 22.01 10.03 4.37
CA SER A 218 21.60 11.39 4.74
C SER A 218 21.21 12.26 3.54
N THR A 219 20.10 12.99 3.68
CA THR A 219 19.54 13.95 2.73
C THR A 219 19.52 15.39 3.25
N SER A 220 20.13 15.66 4.41
CA SER A 220 20.07 16.95 5.11
C SER A 220 20.73 18.13 4.39
N ASP A 221 21.63 17.84 3.45
CA ASP A 221 22.31 18.80 2.59
C ASP A 221 21.57 19.08 1.27
N LEU A 222 20.41 18.46 1.07
CA LEU A 222 19.63 18.56 -0.16
C LEU A 222 18.50 19.57 -0.02
N SER A 223 18.19 20.27 -1.11
CA SER A 223 17.02 21.15 -1.17
C SER A 223 15.74 20.34 -1.29
N SER A 224 14.64 20.86 -0.74
CA SER A 224 13.32 20.27 -0.92
C SER A 224 12.96 20.14 -2.41
N GLY A 225 12.38 19.01 -2.81
CA GLY A 225 11.91 18.77 -4.18
C GLY A 225 11.84 17.30 -4.56
N LEU A 226 11.46 17.06 -5.82
CA LEU A 226 11.40 15.73 -6.43
C LEU A 226 12.78 15.31 -6.96
N TYR A 227 13.18 14.09 -6.64
CA TYR A 227 14.42 13.47 -7.09
C TYR A 227 14.16 12.12 -7.74
N LEU A 228 15.10 11.70 -8.59
CA LEU A 228 15.19 10.34 -9.12
C LEU A 228 16.37 9.63 -8.47
N VAL A 229 16.12 8.44 -7.94
CA VAL A 229 17.13 7.52 -7.42
C VAL A 229 17.35 6.46 -8.48
N ASN A 230 18.52 6.50 -9.12
CA ASN A 230 18.94 5.50 -10.09
C ASN A 230 19.89 4.53 -9.39
N ILE A 231 19.55 3.25 -9.38
CA ILE A 231 20.31 2.18 -8.75
C ILE A 231 20.78 1.25 -9.85
N GLU A 232 22.07 0.94 -9.88
CA GLU A 232 22.68 -0.07 -10.74
C GLU A 232 23.33 -1.13 -9.84
N THR A 233 23.00 -2.40 -10.04
CA THR A 233 23.63 -3.50 -9.28
C THR A 233 24.87 -4.02 -10.00
N GLU A 234 25.65 -4.88 -9.31
CA GLU A 234 26.85 -5.50 -9.88
C GLU A 234 26.57 -6.32 -11.15
N ASN A 235 25.36 -6.86 -11.29
CA ASN A 235 24.93 -7.59 -12.49
C ASN A 235 24.49 -6.68 -13.64
N ASN A 236 24.71 -5.35 -13.52
CA ASN A 236 24.36 -4.31 -14.49
C ASN A 236 22.85 -4.15 -14.74
N HIS A 237 22.01 -4.72 -13.88
CA HIS A 237 20.60 -4.38 -13.86
C HIS A 237 20.44 -2.98 -13.24
N SER A 238 19.45 -2.22 -13.71
CA SER A 238 19.20 -0.87 -13.20
C SER A 238 17.73 -0.60 -12.92
N LEU A 239 17.50 0.23 -11.92
CA LEU A 239 16.18 0.66 -11.48
C LEU A 239 16.19 2.18 -11.29
N VAL A 240 15.08 2.82 -11.64
CA VAL A 240 14.84 4.24 -11.35
C VAL A 240 13.58 4.37 -10.51
N LYS A 241 13.69 5.05 -9.37
CA LYS A 241 12.55 5.35 -8.49
C LYS A 241 12.46 6.85 -8.23
N LYS A 242 11.24 7.37 -8.13
CA LYS A 242 10.95 8.75 -7.76
C LYS A 242 10.84 8.87 -6.24
N VAL A 243 11.41 9.94 -5.67
CA VAL A 243 11.28 10.26 -4.24
C VAL A 243 11.13 11.76 -4.02
N ILE A 244 10.48 12.16 -2.95
CA ILE A 244 10.33 13.56 -2.54
C ILE A 244 11.16 13.76 -1.27
N ILE A 245 12.00 14.79 -1.28
CA ILE A 245 12.80 15.24 -0.14
C ILE A 245 12.26 16.60 0.28
N GLU A 246 12.15 16.83 1.59
CA GLU A 246 11.69 18.10 2.17
C GLU A 246 12.76 18.79 3.01
#